data_AF-A0A0F7IDU5-F1
#
_entry.id   AF-A0A0F7IDU5-F1
#
_cell.length_a   1.000
_cell.length_b   1.000
_cell.length_c   1.000
_cell.angle_alpha   90.00
_cell.angle_beta   90.00
_cell.angle_gamma   90.00
#
_symmetry.space_group_name_H-M   'P 1'
#
loop_
_entity.id
_entity.type
_entity.pdbx_description
1 polymer ?
#
loop_
_entity_poly.entity_id
_entity_poly.type
_entity_poly.pdbx_seq_one_letter_code
_entity_poly.pdbx_strand_id
1 'polypeptide(L)' 'MKCQICRVRIANQRCRRCGKAICQRCHFHHGLCVECRRLLRE' A
#
# COMPACT_ATOMS: atom_id res chain seq x y z
N MET A 1 8.68 4.77 9.57
CA MET A 1 8.53 5.43 8.25
C MET A 1 7.06 5.80 8.04
N LYS A 2 6.72 6.94 7.40
CA LYS A 2 5.31 7.28 7.07
C LYS A 2 4.82 6.51 5.84
N CYS A 3 3.51 6.28 5.75
CA CYS A 3 2.88 5.65 4.59
C CYS A 3 3.09 6.49 3.33
N GLN A 4 3.61 5.89 2.27
CA GLN A 4 3.88 6.57 1.00
C GLN A 4 2.60 6.86 0.18
N ILE A 5 1.45 6.32 0.59
CA ILE A 5 0.14 6.59 -0.04
C ILE A 5 -0.56 7.73 0.69
N CYS A 6 -1.01 7.50 1.94
CA CYS A 6 -1.79 8.52 2.64
C CYS A 6 -0.94 9.59 3.34
N ARG A 7 0.37 9.36 3.54
CA ARG A 7 1.31 10.28 4.26
C ARG A 7 0.90 10.69 5.69
N VAL A 8 -0.23 10.20 6.20
CA VAL A 8 -0.74 10.48 7.54
C VAL A 8 -0.27 9.41 8.53
N ARG A 9 -0.50 8.13 8.24
CA ARG A 9 -0.24 7.02 9.17
C ARG A 9 1.18 6.47 9.04
N ILE A 10 1.66 5.81 10.09
CA ILE A 10 2.90 5.04 10.08
C ILE A 10 2.75 3.85 9.11
N ALA A 11 3.75 3.64 8.26
CA ALA A 11 3.84 2.45 7.41
C ALA A 11 4.29 1.25 8.26
N ASN A 12 3.59 0.14 8.12
CA ASN A 12 3.91 -1.13 8.79
C ASN A 12 4.03 -2.31 7.83
N GLN A 13 3.80 -2.10 6.53
CA GLN A 13 3.90 -3.11 5.49
C GLN A 13 4.54 -2.54 4.23
N ARG A 14 4.99 -3.40 3.31
CA ARG A 14 5.43 -3.03 1.96
C ARG A 14 4.56 -3.72 0.92
N CYS A 15 4.19 -2.97 -0.12
CA CYS A 15 3.53 -3.54 -1.28
C CYS A 15 4.48 -4.48 -2.03
N ARG A 16 4.08 -5.73 -2.28
CA ARG A 16 4.86 -6.72 -3.03
C ARG A 16 5.05 -6.35 -4.50
N ARG A 17 4.14 -5.55 -5.09
CA ARG A 17 4.19 -5.16 -6.51
C ARG A 17 5.02 -3.90 -6.77
N CYS A 18 4.80 -2.83 -6.00
CA CYS A 18 5.47 -1.54 -6.23
C CYS A 18 6.49 -1.15 -5.18
N GLY A 19 6.72 -1.98 -4.15
CA GLY A 19 7.71 -1.73 -3.09
C GLY A 19 7.36 -0.61 -2.11
N LYS A 20 6.27 0.15 -2.33
CA LYS A 20 5.87 1.27 -1.46
C LYS A 20 5.62 0.79 -0.02
N ALA A 21 6.15 1.52 0.95
CA ALA A 21 5.84 1.38 2.37
C ALA A 21 4.44 1.94 2.64
N ILE A 22 3.55 1.09 3.13
CA ILE A 22 2.12 1.37 3.29
C ILE A 22 1.66 1.10 4.73
N CYS A 23 0.68 1.87 5.19
CA CYS A 23 -0.02 1.58 6.45
C CYS A 23 -1.09 0.50 6.23
N GLN A 24 -1.58 -0.09 7.31
CA GLN A 24 -2.62 -1.12 7.29
C GLN A 24 -3.88 -0.71 6.52
N ARG A 25 -4.27 0.58 6.56
CA ARG A 25 -5.44 1.08 5.80
C ARG A 25 -5.18 1.15 4.29
N CYS A 26 -3.94 1.42 3.89
CA CYS A 26 -3.55 1.49 2.47
C CYS A 26 -3.08 0.13 1.93
N HIS A 27 -2.99 -0.87 2.80
CA HIS A 27 -2.74 -2.26 2.44
C HIS A 27 -4.04 -2.92 1.97
N PHE A 28 -3.92 -3.70 0.91
CA PHE A 28 -4.94 -4.55 0.34
C PHE A 28 -4.48 -6.01 0.45
N HIS A 29 -5.42 -6.95 0.54
CA HIS A 29 -5.12 -8.39 0.65
C HIS A 29 -4.10 -8.87 -0.40
N HIS A 30 -3.40 -9.97 -0.09
CA HIS A 30 -2.29 -10.53 -0.86
C HIS A 30 -1.00 -9.66 -0.88
N GLY A 31 -0.84 -8.75 0.09
CA GLY A 31 0.37 -7.94 0.21
C GLY A 31 0.46 -6.84 -0.86
N LEU A 32 -0.66 -6.43 -1.44
CA LEU A 32 -0.74 -5.34 -2.41
C LEU A 32 -1.13 -4.04 -1.71
N CYS A 33 -0.86 -2.90 -2.36
CA CYS A 33 -1.46 -1.64 -1.94
C CYS A 33 -2.74 -1.36 -2.72
N VAL A 34 -3.58 -0.48 -2.18
CA VAL A 34 -4.84 -0.06 -2.80
C VAL A 34 -4.68 0.49 -4.22
N GLU A 35 -3.57 1.17 -4.53
CA GLU A 35 -3.29 1.69 -5.88
C GLU A 35 -2.97 0.56 -6.86
N CYS A 36 -2.09 -0.38 -6.48
CA CYS A 36 -1.74 -1.53 -7.31
C CYS A 36 -2.92 -2.46 -7.57
N ARG A 37 -3.87 -2.53 -6.62
CA ARG A 37 -5.13 -3.26 -6.80
C ARG A 37 -6.02 -2.58 -7.85
N ARG A 38 -6.11 -1.25 -7.86
CA ARG A 38 -6.92 -0.51 -8.83
C ARG A 38 -6.48 -0.82 -10.26
N LEU A 39 -5.16 -0.84 -10.50
CA LEU A 39 -4.53 -1.21 -11.77
C LEU A 39 -4.69 -2.68 -12.20
N LEU A 40 -5.32 -3.55 -11.39
CA LEU A 40 -5.65 -4.93 -11.78
C LEU A 40 -7.12 -5.09 -12.17
N ARG A 41 -7.95 -4.08 -11.92
CA ARG A 41 -9.39 -4.09 -12.22
C ARG A 41 -9.73 -3.31 -13.49
N GLU A 42 -8.76 -2.58 -14.04
CA GLU A 42 -8.80 -1.87 -15.32
C GLU A 42 -7.96 -2.66 -16.32
#